data_AF-A0A1E2RZV6-F1
#
_entry.id   AF-A0A1E2RZV6-F1
#
_cell.length_a   1.000
_cell.length_b   1.000
_cell.length_c   1.000
_cell.angle_alpha   90.00
_cell.angle_beta   90.00
_cell.angle_gamma   90.00
#
_symmetry.space_group_name_H-M   'P 1'
#
loop_
_entity.id
_entity.type
_entity.pdbx_description
1 polymer ?
#
loop_
_entity_poly.entity_id
_entity_poly.type
_entity_poly.pdbx_seq_one_letter_code
_entity_poly.pdbx_strand_id
1 'polypeptide(L)'
;MSDTEWKLEGIDLAGLDRLAQLIALFLRPGDFVGLEGPLGAGKTTFARSLILRLGSTEEVQSPTFGLVQSYATPRFPVHHCDFYRLGAGEAEELGLEDALADGVVLAEWPERAEQDLADDRLTIGFHETGDADTRDLVLTGRGGWALRLARLKDLAAFLERTDFATAQLEFVQGDASARSYARAILYSGESAILMNAPAMPDGPPIADGKPYSQLVHLAENVIPFVAVGEALRERGLSAPELYDGDLAQGFLLLEDLGDRVFTPAYSRGDSQAALMREAVDVLLKLGQTPPSGPLPIPGGPPYTLPHFDAEAMLIEASLLIDWLWRAVHGREPEAAEREAYLALWRPLLEQIAPEDPGWVLRDYHSPNLIWLEDRTGVQRVGLLDYQDAMIGPLAYDLASLLQDARVDVPAALEAELLDYYCARRDDAERSFATEDFLRGYAVLGAQRASKILGIFARLAARDGKRRYLDHMPRVARYLERNLHHPALSELRSWYKDALPEADRLPPPGL
;
A
#
# COMPACT_ATOMS: atom_id res chain seq x y z
N MET A 1 -27.92 -5.55 -6.98
CA MET A 1 -27.63 -4.21 -6.43
C MET A 1 -28.33 -3.21 -7.34
N SER A 2 -28.81 -2.07 -6.84
CA SER A 2 -29.38 -1.03 -7.69
C SER A 2 -28.29 -0.33 -8.49
N ASP A 3 -28.58 0.04 -9.73
CA ASP A 3 -27.70 0.85 -10.57
C ASP A 3 -27.41 2.20 -9.87
N THR A 4 -26.21 2.74 -10.08
CA THR A 4 -25.84 4.09 -9.64
C THR A 4 -25.77 5.00 -10.85
N GLU A 5 -26.35 6.19 -10.75
CA GLU A 5 -26.35 7.19 -11.82
C GLU A 5 -25.67 8.49 -11.36
N TRP A 6 -24.83 9.07 -12.21
CA TRP A 6 -24.21 10.37 -12.00
C TRP A 6 -24.36 11.23 -13.24
N LYS A 7 -25.08 12.36 -13.09
CA LYS A 7 -25.28 13.34 -14.15
C LYS A 7 -24.29 14.48 -14.01
N LEU A 8 -23.74 14.88 -15.13
CA LEU A 8 -22.81 15.99 -15.30
C LEU A 8 -23.34 16.89 -16.42
N GLU A 9 -23.45 18.18 -16.17
CA GLU A 9 -24.02 19.14 -17.12
C GLU A 9 -22.94 20.08 -17.66
N GLY A 10 -23.03 20.45 -18.94
CA GLY A 10 -22.18 21.47 -19.55
C GLY A 10 -20.68 21.14 -19.56
N ILE A 11 -20.32 19.88 -19.73
CA ILE A 11 -18.93 19.41 -19.71
C ILE A 11 -18.22 19.79 -21.00
N ASP A 12 -17.19 20.63 -20.89
CA ASP A 12 -16.27 21.01 -21.97
C ASP A 12 -15.15 19.97 -22.16
N LEU A 13 -14.24 20.22 -23.12
CA LEU A 13 -13.12 19.32 -23.39
C LEU A 13 -12.19 19.11 -22.18
N ALA A 14 -11.98 20.15 -21.36
CA ALA A 14 -11.14 20.04 -20.16
C ALA A 14 -11.84 19.21 -19.08
N GLY A 15 -13.14 19.40 -18.88
CA GLY A 15 -13.98 18.59 -18.00
C GLY A 15 -14.04 17.13 -18.44
N LEU A 16 -14.10 16.87 -19.75
CA LEU A 16 -14.08 15.52 -20.30
C LEU A 16 -12.76 14.80 -20.00
N ASP A 17 -11.63 15.48 -20.16
CA ASP A 17 -10.32 14.94 -19.81
C ASP A 17 -10.18 14.72 -18.29
N ARG A 18 -10.65 15.64 -17.45
CA ARG A 18 -10.69 15.44 -15.99
C ARG A 18 -11.52 14.22 -15.58
N LEU A 19 -12.67 14.02 -16.21
CA LEU A 19 -13.49 12.84 -15.98
C LEU A 19 -12.76 11.55 -16.38
N ALA A 20 -12.06 11.57 -17.52
CA ALA A 20 -11.24 10.44 -17.97
C ALA A 20 -10.10 10.12 -16.98
N GLN A 21 -9.44 11.16 -16.45
CA GLN A 21 -8.41 11.01 -15.41
C GLN A 21 -8.97 10.34 -14.14
N LEU A 22 -10.13 10.80 -13.66
CA LEU A 22 -10.80 10.20 -12.49
C LEU A 22 -11.17 8.74 -12.73
N ILE A 23 -11.77 8.43 -13.89
CA ILE A 23 -12.14 7.05 -14.26
C ILE A 23 -10.90 6.16 -14.34
N ALA A 24 -9.79 6.65 -14.91
CA ALA A 24 -8.53 5.91 -14.99
C ALA A 24 -8.04 5.41 -13.62
N LEU A 25 -8.27 6.17 -12.54
CA LEU A 25 -7.90 5.75 -11.18
C LEU A 25 -8.69 4.54 -10.66
N PHE A 26 -9.90 4.29 -11.18
CA PHE A 26 -10.81 3.23 -10.73
C PHE A 26 -10.85 1.99 -11.63
N LEU A 27 -10.25 2.09 -12.83
CA LEU A 27 -10.19 0.97 -13.77
C LEU A 27 -9.28 -0.15 -13.28
N ARG A 28 -9.68 -1.39 -13.54
CA ARG A 28 -8.94 -2.63 -13.27
C ARG A 28 -9.18 -3.63 -14.41
N PRO A 29 -8.30 -4.65 -14.57
CA PRO A 29 -8.57 -5.76 -15.48
C PRO A 29 -9.96 -6.37 -15.24
N GLY A 30 -10.67 -6.69 -16.32
CA GLY A 30 -12.05 -7.18 -16.30
C GLY A 30 -13.13 -6.10 -16.36
N ASP A 31 -12.76 -4.82 -16.45
CA ASP A 31 -13.75 -3.76 -16.57
C ASP A 31 -14.22 -3.55 -18.01
N PHE A 32 -15.54 -3.39 -18.16
CA PHE A 32 -16.17 -2.92 -19.38
C PHE A 32 -16.65 -1.47 -19.23
N VAL A 33 -16.25 -0.60 -20.15
CA VAL A 33 -16.70 0.79 -20.26
C VAL A 33 -17.40 1.01 -21.60
N GLY A 34 -18.69 1.31 -21.57
CA GLY A 34 -19.50 1.62 -22.75
C GLY A 34 -19.66 3.13 -22.97
N LEU A 35 -19.51 3.59 -24.20
CA LEU A 35 -19.71 4.98 -24.61
C LEU A 35 -20.92 5.08 -25.54
N GLU A 36 -21.99 5.72 -25.09
CA GLU A 36 -23.27 5.83 -25.79
C GLU A 36 -23.52 7.25 -26.31
N GLY A 37 -24.17 7.37 -27.45
CA GLY A 37 -24.59 8.67 -27.99
C GLY A 37 -24.41 8.81 -29.50
N PRO A 38 -24.94 9.90 -30.10
CA PRO A 38 -24.95 10.08 -31.55
C PRO A 38 -23.54 10.19 -32.14
N LEU A 39 -23.45 10.10 -33.47
CA LEU A 39 -22.21 10.35 -34.20
C LEU A 39 -21.74 11.80 -33.91
N GLY A 40 -20.45 11.97 -33.59
CA GLY A 40 -19.91 13.29 -33.25
C GLY A 40 -20.17 13.74 -31.80
N ALA A 41 -20.77 12.91 -30.95
CA ALA A 41 -21.06 13.26 -29.55
C ALA A 41 -19.81 13.44 -28.67
N GLY A 42 -18.62 13.00 -29.10
CA GLY A 42 -17.37 13.12 -28.35
C GLY A 42 -16.82 11.80 -27.76
N LYS A 43 -17.44 10.66 -28.09
CA LYS A 43 -17.03 9.32 -27.62
C LYS A 43 -15.56 9.01 -27.88
N THR A 44 -15.11 9.05 -29.13
CA THR A 44 -13.70 8.83 -29.49
C THR A 44 -12.75 9.83 -28.81
N THR A 45 -13.20 11.07 -28.58
CA THR A 45 -12.41 12.09 -27.86
C THR A 45 -12.20 11.66 -26.40
N PHE A 46 -13.25 11.22 -25.71
CA PHE A 46 -13.14 10.66 -24.37
C PHE A 46 -12.26 9.40 -24.35
N ALA A 47 -12.46 8.49 -25.29
CA ALA A 47 -11.69 7.25 -25.39
C ALA A 47 -10.18 7.52 -25.52
N ARG A 48 -9.83 8.47 -26.40
CA ARG A 48 -8.45 8.97 -26.52
C ARG A 48 -7.92 9.52 -25.21
N SER A 49 -8.66 10.42 -24.55
CA SER A 49 -8.25 10.96 -23.25
C SER A 49 -7.96 9.83 -22.26
N LEU A 50 -8.91 8.91 -22.09
CA LEU A 50 -8.79 7.82 -21.13
C LEU A 50 -7.57 6.93 -21.39
N ILE A 51 -7.35 6.51 -22.64
CA ILE A 51 -6.21 5.65 -23.02
C ILE A 51 -4.87 6.36 -22.79
N LEU A 52 -4.78 7.65 -23.13
CA LEU A 52 -3.58 8.46 -22.87
C LEU A 52 -3.33 8.64 -21.38
N ARG A 53 -4.37 8.87 -20.56
CA ARG A 53 -4.27 9.00 -19.10
C ARG A 53 -3.93 7.69 -18.39
N LEU A 54 -4.21 6.55 -19.01
CA LEU A 54 -3.72 5.25 -18.56
C LEU A 54 -2.24 5.04 -18.91
N GLY A 55 -1.62 5.91 -19.71
CA GLY A 55 -0.19 5.92 -19.99
C GLY A 55 0.21 5.29 -21.33
N SER A 56 -0.72 5.13 -22.27
CA SER A 56 -0.34 4.72 -23.63
C SER A 56 0.46 5.83 -24.33
N THR A 57 1.52 5.45 -25.04
CA THR A 57 2.33 6.35 -25.87
C THR A 57 1.92 6.33 -27.34
N GLU A 58 0.92 5.53 -27.69
CA GLU A 58 0.47 5.31 -29.06
C GLU A 58 -0.53 6.40 -29.50
N GLU A 59 -0.61 6.64 -30.81
CA GLU A 59 -1.65 7.52 -31.35
C GLU A 59 -3.01 6.82 -31.30
N VAL A 60 -3.94 7.36 -30.49
CA VAL A 60 -5.27 6.76 -30.33
C VAL A 60 -6.23 7.25 -31.40
N GLN A 61 -6.72 6.29 -32.20
CA GLN A 61 -7.66 6.50 -33.30
C GLN A 61 -8.97 5.73 -33.06
N SER A 62 -10.03 6.11 -33.79
CA SER A 62 -11.29 5.36 -33.78
C SER A 62 -11.10 4.04 -34.55
N PRO A 63 -11.49 2.88 -33.98
CA PRO A 63 -11.32 1.58 -34.60
C PRO A 63 -12.42 1.29 -35.65
N THR A 64 -12.80 2.29 -36.45
CA THR A 64 -13.95 2.25 -37.38
C THR A 64 -13.88 1.11 -38.42
N PHE A 65 -12.68 0.66 -38.79
CA PHE A 65 -12.45 -0.44 -39.74
C PHE A 65 -11.93 -1.72 -39.09
N GLY A 66 -11.19 -1.60 -37.98
CA GLY A 66 -10.61 -2.75 -37.28
C GLY A 66 -11.59 -3.41 -36.31
N LEU A 67 -12.69 -2.75 -35.95
CA LEU A 67 -13.65 -3.08 -34.89
C LEU A 67 -13.05 -3.15 -33.48
N VAL A 68 -11.78 -3.55 -33.35
CA VAL A 68 -11.00 -3.58 -32.12
C VAL A 68 -9.60 -3.04 -32.39
N GLN A 69 -9.10 -2.16 -31.52
CA GLN A 69 -7.71 -1.74 -31.47
C GLN A 69 -7.22 -1.83 -30.02
N SER A 70 -6.10 -2.52 -29.82
CA SER A 70 -5.53 -2.73 -28.49
C SER A 70 -4.37 -1.79 -28.26
N TYR A 71 -4.31 -1.19 -27.07
CA TYR A 71 -3.29 -0.24 -26.66
C TYR A 71 -2.57 -0.75 -25.42
N ALA A 72 -1.25 -0.74 -25.45
CA ALA A 72 -0.47 -1.11 -24.27
C ALA A 72 -0.47 0.05 -23.26
N THR A 73 -0.68 -0.27 -21.99
CA THR A 73 -0.50 0.67 -20.87
C THR A 73 0.31 -0.01 -19.76
N PRO A 74 0.92 0.76 -18.83
CA PRO A 74 1.72 0.17 -17.75
C PRO A 74 0.95 -0.75 -16.80
N ARG A 75 -0.38 -0.58 -16.69
CA ARG A 75 -1.21 -1.33 -15.72
C ARG A 75 -1.90 -2.53 -16.34
N PHE A 76 -2.44 -2.38 -17.54
CA PHE A 76 -3.19 -3.39 -18.29
C PHE A 76 -3.41 -2.94 -19.74
N PRO A 77 -3.59 -3.86 -20.71
CA PRO A 77 -4.00 -3.48 -22.05
C PRO A 77 -5.42 -2.86 -22.06
N VAL A 78 -5.65 -1.92 -22.96
CA VAL A 78 -6.99 -1.37 -23.23
C VAL A 78 -7.41 -1.74 -24.63
N HIS A 79 -8.57 -2.36 -24.76
CA HIS A 79 -9.15 -2.80 -26.02
C HIS A 79 -10.27 -1.81 -26.40
N HIS A 80 -9.96 -0.90 -27.31
CA HIS A 80 -10.92 0.06 -27.84
C HIS A 80 -11.71 -0.59 -28.96
N CYS A 81 -13.03 -0.68 -28.79
CA CYS A 81 -13.93 -1.35 -29.72
C CYS A 81 -14.95 -0.37 -30.31
N ASP A 82 -15.37 -0.61 -31.56
CA ASP A 82 -16.45 0.12 -32.24
C ASP A 82 -17.52 -0.89 -32.67
N PHE A 83 -18.69 -0.82 -32.04
CA PHE A 83 -19.79 -1.74 -32.30
C PHE A 83 -20.79 -1.22 -33.34
N TYR A 84 -20.56 -0.05 -33.94
CA TYR A 84 -21.51 0.59 -34.86
C TYR A 84 -21.89 -0.31 -36.04
N ARG A 85 -20.95 -1.15 -36.49
CA ARG A 85 -21.08 -2.03 -37.66
C ARG A 85 -21.40 -3.48 -37.34
N LEU A 86 -21.53 -3.85 -36.06
CA LEU A 86 -21.83 -5.23 -35.68
C LEU A 86 -23.26 -5.61 -36.07
N GLY A 87 -23.39 -6.80 -36.63
CA GLY A 87 -24.64 -7.54 -36.73
C GLY A 87 -25.06 -8.15 -35.39
N ALA A 88 -26.30 -8.63 -35.32
CA ALA A 88 -26.80 -9.28 -34.11
C ALA A 88 -26.00 -10.57 -33.81
N GLY A 89 -25.45 -10.66 -32.60
CA GLY A 89 -24.67 -11.81 -32.13
C GLY A 89 -23.20 -11.85 -32.58
N GLU A 90 -22.71 -10.83 -33.32
CA GLU A 90 -21.32 -10.77 -33.78
C GLU A 90 -20.34 -10.27 -32.69
N ALA A 91 -20.84 -9.78 -31.55
CA ALA A 91 -20.01 -9.26 -30.47
C ALA A 91 -19.19 -10.37 -29.78
N GLU A 92 -19.73 -11.60 -29.68
CA GLU A 92 -19.01 -12.76 -29.15
C GLU A 92 -17.75 -13.09 -29.97
N GLU A 93 -17.79 -12.86 -31.29
CA GLU A 93 -16.67 -13.14 -32.20
C GLU A 93 -15.50 -12.15 -32.06
N LEU A 94 -15.70 -11.02 -31.35
CA LEU A 94 -14.64 -10.02 -31.10
C LEU A 94 -13.66 -10.43 -30.00
N GLY A 95 -13.89 -11.55 -29.31
CA GLY A 95 -13.01 -12.01 -28.24
C GLY A 95 -13.04 -11.11 -27.00
N LEU A 96 -14.21 -10.53 -26.69
CA LEU A 96 -14.36 -9.63 -25.53
C LEU A 96 -14.06 -10.32 -24.20
N GLU A 97 -14.39 -11.61 -24.08
CA GLU A 97 -14.07 -12.40 -22.88
C GLU A 97 -12.56 -12.49 -22.65
N ASP A 98 -11.80 -12.78 -23.70
CA ASP A 98 -10.33 -12.84 -23.64
C ASP A 98 -9.75 -11.46 -23.32
N ALA A 99 -10.28 -10.39 -23.93
CA ALA A 99 -9.87 -9.02 -23.67
C ALA A 99 -10.16 -8.55 -22.22
N LEU A 100 -11.24 -9.03 -21.61
CA LEU A 100 -11.57 -8.75 -20.22
C LEU A 100 -10.75 -9.59 -19.23
N ALA A 101 -10.18 -10.72 -19.66
CA ALA A 101 -9.42 -11.59 -18.76
C ALA A 101 -8.17 -10.90 -18.17
N ASP A 102 -7.50 -10.06 -18.95
CA ASP A 102 -6.29 -9.35 -18.54
C ASP A 102 -6.32 -7.83 -18.79
N GLY A 103 -7.33 -7.32 -19.49
CA GLY A 103 -7.44 -5.93 -19.91
C GLY A 103 -8.73 -5.22 -19.52
N VAL A 104 -8.92 -4.05 -20.13
CA VAL A 104 -10.16 -3.26 -20.05
C VAL A 104 -10.74 -3.13 -21.45
N VAL A 105 -12.04 -3.36 -21.58
CA VAL A 105 -12.78 -3.11 -22.82
C VAL A 105 -13.40 -1.72 -22.76
N LEU A 106 -13.15 -0.92 -23.79
CA LEU A 106 -13.75 0.39 -24.00
C LEU A 106 -14.52 0.36 -25.32
N ALA A 107 -15.84 0.29 -25.27
CA ALA A 107 -16.67 0.09 -26.45
C ALA A 107 -17.48 1.35 -26.80
N GLU A 108 -17.35 1.84 -28.03
CA GLU A 108 -18.29 2.80 -28.60
C GLU A 108 -19.53 2.09 -29.16
N TRP A 109 -20.71 2.69 -28.97
CA TRP A 109 -22.02 2.16 -29.36
C TRP A 109 -22.36 0.79 -28.72
N PRO A 110 -22.19 0.62 -27.39
CA PRO A 110 -22.46 -0.66 -26.72
C PRO A 110 -23.91 -1.12 -26.88
N GLU A 111 -24.85 -0.21 -27.15
CA GLU A 111 -26.27 -0.51 -27.39
C GLU A 111 -26.52 -1.43 -28.60
N ARG A 112 -25.54 -1.57 -29.51
CA ARG A 112 -25.63 -2.49 -30.65
C ARG A 112 -25.45 -3.96 -30.27
N ALA A 113 -24.91 -4.23 -29.10
CA ALA A 113 -24.64 -5.56 -28.58
C ALA A 113 -25.21 -5.73 -27.16
N GLU A 114 -26.38 -5.13 -26.87
CA GLU A 114 -26.92 -5.03 -25.50
C GLU A 114 -27.08 -6.39 -24.80
N GLN A 115 -27.36 -7.46 -25.56
CA GLN A 115 -27.51 -8.82 -25.04
C GLN A 115 -26.18 -9.45 -24.59
N ASP A 116 -25.05 -8.94 -25.08
CA ASP A 116 -23.71 -9.49 -24.91
C ASP A 116 -22.85 -8.62 -23.96
N LEU A 117 -23.42 -7.55 -23.38
CA LEU A 117 -22.71 -6.66 -22.48
C LEU A 117 -22.53 -7.26 -21.08
N ALA A 118 -21.33 -7.10 -20.52
CA ALA A 118 -21.01 -7.54 -19.17
C ALA A 118 -21.92 -6.91 -18.10
N ASP A 119 -22.41 -7.70 -17.14
CA ASP A 119 -23.27 -7.22 -16.04
C ASP A 119 -22.57 -6.18 -15.12
N ASP A 120 -21.27 -6.34 -14.90
CA ASP A 120 -20.42 -5.37 -14.20
C ASP A 120 -19.81 -4.38 -15.20
N ARG A 121 -20.44 -3.20 -15.36
CA ARG A 121 -20.02 -2.22 -16.37
C ARG A 121 -20.29 -0.77 -15.97
N LEU A 122 -19.51 0.13 -16.56
CA LEU A 122 -19.75 1.56 -16.58
C LEU A 122 -20.24 1.97 -17.97
N THR A 123 -21.39 2.62 -18.06
CA THR A 123 -21.87 3.26 -19.29
C THR A 123 -21.77 4.78 -19.15
N ILE A 124 -21.33 5.46 -20.20
CA ILE A 124 -21.27 6.93 -20.28
C ILE A 124 -22.10 7.37 -21.49
N GLY A 125 -23.27 7.95 -21.23
CA GLY A 125 -24.15 8.54 -22.24
C GLY A 125 -23.77 9.99 -22.52
N PHE A 126 -23.57 10.33 -23.78
CA PHE A 126 -23.25 11.68 -24.26
C PHE A 126 -24.48 12.34 -24.87
N HIS A 127 -24.86 13.51 -24.36
CA HIS A 127 -26.00 14.28 -24.83
C HIS A 127 -25.56 15.67 -25.32
N GLU A 128 -26.12 16.10 -26.45
CA GLU A 128 -25.89 17.44 -26.99
C GLU A 128 -26.54 18.50 -26.09
N THR A 129 -25.85 19.62 -25.89
CA THR A 129 -26.38 20.80 -25.22
C THR A 129 -26.70 21.89 -26.24
N GLY A 130 -27.16 23.06 -25.78
CA GLY A 130 -27.32 24.24 -26.64
C GLY A 130 -25.99 24.87 -27.09
N ASP A 131 -24.86 24.42 -26.55
CA ASP A 131 -23.52 24.89 -26.88
C ASP A 131 -22.73 23.76 -27.56
N ALA A 132 -22.19 24.02 -28.74
CA ALA A 132 -21.46 23.03 -29.54
C ALA A 132 -20.20 22.50 -28.83
N ASP A 133 -19.63 23.27 -27.90
CA ASP A 133 -18.39 22.95 -27.20
C ASP A 133 -18.60 22.18 -25.89
N THR A 134 -19.85 21.93 -25.47
CA THR A 134 -20.16 21.22 -24.22
C THR A 134 -21.08 20.03 -24.40
N ARG A 135 -21.06 19.09 -23.45
CA ARG A 135 -21.92 17.89 -23.42
C ARG A 135 -22.52 17.70 -22.03
N ASP A 136 -23.76 17.25 -21.98
CA ASP A 136 -24.32 16.66 -20.76
C ASP A 136 -23.99 15.17 -20.78
N LEU A 137 -23.45 14.66 -19.67
CA LEU A 137 -23.05 13.26 -19.53
C LEU A 137 -23.89 12.57 -18.46
N VAL A 138 -24.31 11.34 -18.74
CA VAL A 138 -24.95 10.46 -17.77
C VAL A 138 -24.11 9.21 -17.62
N LEU A 139 -23.49 9.04 -16.45
CA LEU A 139 -22.73 7.86 -16.10
C LEU A 139 -23.62 6.90 -15.34
N THR A 140 -23.65 5.64 -15.76
CA THR A 140 -24.42 4.57 -15.12
C THR A 140 -23.51 3.41 -14.77
N GLY A 141 -23.37 3.12 -13.48
CA GLY A 141 -22.62 1.96 -12.98
C GLY A 141 -23.56 0.81 -12.65
N ARG A 142 -23.28 -0.37 -13.20
CA ARG A 142 -24.00 -1.63 -12.95
C ARG A 142 -23.08 -2.66 -12.28
N GLY A 143 -23.62 -3.58 -11.50
CA GLY A 143 -22.81 -4.59 -10.80
C GLY A 143 -21.82 -3.95 -9.80
N GLY A 144 -20.54 -4.34 -9.87
CA GLY A 144 -19.46 -3.79 -9.04
C GLY A 144 -19.16 -2.31 -9.34
N TRP A 145 -19.42 -1.86 -10.57
CA TRP A 145 -19.30 -0.47 -10.98
C TRP A 145 -20.29 0.48 -10.30
N ALA A 146 -21.44 -0.01 -9.81
CA ALA A 146 -22.38 0.85 -9.07
C ALA A 146 -21.70 1.49 -7.83
N LEU A 147 -21.03 0.66 -7.02
CA LEU A 147 -20.29 1.12 -5.84
C LEU A 147 -19.07 1.96 -6.20
N ARG A 148 -18.35 1.59 -7.28
CA ARG A 148 -17.18 2.36 -7.74
C ARG A 148 -17.57 3.73 -8.29
N LEU A 149 -18.68 3.83 -9.02
CA LEU A 149 -19.17 5.10 -9.54
C LEU A 149 -19.64 6.02 -8.41
N ALA A 150 -20.31 5.49 -7.38
CA ALA A 150 -20.65 6.27 -6.20
C ALA A 150 -19.39 6.83 -5.52
N ARG A 151 -18.36 5.98 -5.32
CA ARG A 151 -17.10 6.40 -4.71
C ARG A 151 -16.30 7.38 -5.57
N LEU A 152 -16.32 7.20 -6.90
CA LEU A 152 -15.68 8.13 -7.85
C LEU A 152 -16.37 9.50 -7.80
N LYS A 153 -17.71 9.55 -7.74
CA LYS A 153 -18.47 10.78 -7.57
C LYS A 153 -18.11 11.50 -6.26
N ASP A 154 -18.02 10.75 -5.16
CA ASP A 154 -17.61 11.33 -3.87
C ASP A 154 -16.17 11.86 -3.91
N LEU A 155 -15.24 11.14 -4.57
CA LEU A 155 -13.86 11.59 -4.75
C LEU A 155 -13.78 12.87 -5.62
N ALA A 156 -14.60 12.94 -6.68
CA ALA A 156 -14.67 14.13 -7.55
C ALA A 156 -15.15 15.35 -6.76
N ALA A 157 -16.22 15.21 -5.97
CA ALA A 157 -16.73 16.27 -5.11
C ALA A 157 -15.72 16.69 -4.02
N PHE A 158 -14.97 15.72 -3.47
CA PHE A 158 -13.86 16.01 -2.56
C PHE A 158 -12.74 16.80 -3.24
N LEU A 159 -12.35 16.47 -4.47
CA LEU A 159 -11.29 17.18 -5.17
C LEU A 159 -11.73 18.60 -5.57
N GLU A 160 -12.97 18.77 -6.01
CA GLU A 160 -13.56 20.06 -6.42
C GLU A 160 -13.53 21.14 -5.32
N ARG A 161 -13.55 20.76 -4.05
CA ARG A 161 -13.48 21.71 -2.92
C ARG A 161 -12.07 22.09 -2.51
N THR A 162 -11.05 21.53 -3.14
CA THR A 162 -9.63 21.77 -2.81
C THR A 162 -8.97 22.68 -3.83
N ASP A 163 -7.79 23.20 -3.49
CA ASP A 163 -6.96 23.97 -4.43
C ASP A 163 -6.46 23.11 -5.62
N PHE A 164 -6.62 21.79 -5.55
CA PHE A 164 -6.25 20.83 -6.59
C PHE A 164 -7.41 20.43 -7.50
N ALA A 165 -8.55 21.13 -7.47
CA ALA A 165 -9.72 20.88 -8.32
C ALA A 165 -9.42 20.84 -9.84
N THR A 166 -8.37 21.55 -10.28
CA THR A 166 -7.95 21.62 -11.69
C THR A 166 -6.66 20.86 -11.99
N ALA A 167 -6.14 20.12 -11.01
CA ALA A 167 -4.91 19.38 -11.15
C ALA A 167 -5.03 18.23 -12.17
N GLN A 168 -3.93 17.96 -12.86
CA GLN A 168 -3.77 16.71 -13.59
C GLN A 168 -3.53 15.57 -12.59
N LEU A 169 -4.25 14.47 -12.72
CA LEU A 169 -4.11 13.28 -11.89
C LEU A 169 -3.29 12.22 -12.61
N GLU A 170 -2.26 11.74 -11.94
CA GLU A 170 -1.41 10.65 -12.39
C GLU A 170 -1.48 9.51 -11.39
N PHE A 171 -1.77 8.30 -11.87
CA PHE A 171 -1.82 7.13 -11.00
C PHE A 171 -0.45 6.86 -10.36
N VAL A 172 -0.42 6.71 -9.04
CA VAL A 172 0.76 6.28 -8.30
C VAL A 172 0.55 4.83 -7.90
N GLN A 173 1.53 3.98 -8.27
CA GLN A 173 1.43 2.56 -7.94
C GLN A 173 1.50 2.35 -6.43
N GLY A 174 0.35 1.97 -5.86
CA GLY A 174 0.23 1.57 -4.46
C GLY A 174 0.78 0.17 -4.20
N ASP A 175 0.73 -0.21 -2.93
CA ASP A 175 1.05 -1.55 -2.47
C ASP A 175 -0.12 -2.52 -2.72
N ALA A 176 -0.11 -3.69 -2.08
CA ALA A 176 -1.17 -4.70 -2.25
C ALA A 176 -2.44 -4.42 -1.41
N SER A 177 -2.61 -3.20 -0.88
CA SER A 177 -3.73 -2.82 -0.02
C SER A 177 -4.96 -2.35 -0.83
N ALA A 178 -6.06 -2.05 -0.13
CA ALA A 178 -7.25 -1.43 -0.72
C ALA A 178 -7.09 0.08 -0.98
N ARG A 179 -5.94 0.67 -0.63
CA ARG A 179 -5.66 2.10 -0.78
C ARG A 179 -5.14 2.36 -2.18
N SER A 180 -5.62 3.42 -2.82
CA SER A 180 -5.07 3.91 -4.07
C SER A 180 -4.58 5.34 -3.93
N TYR A 181 -3.59 5.68 -4.75
CA TYR A 181 -2.90 6.95 -4.72
C TYR A 181 -2.88 7.54 -6.13
N ALA A 182 -3.03 8.86 -6.20
CA ALA A 182 -2.78 9.62 -7.41
C ALA A 182 -1.97 10.86 -7.06
N ARG A 183 -1.02 11.22 -7.91
CA ARG A 183 -0.35 12.51 -7.84
C ARG A 183 -1.21 13.53 -8.57
N ALA A 184 -1.63 14.57 -7.86
CA ALA A 184 -2.34 15.72 -8.39
C ALA A 184 -1.33 16.83 -8.68
N ILE A 185 -1.20 17.26 -9.93
CA ILE A 185 -0.20 18.24 -10.40
C ILE A 185 -0.92 19.47 -10.93
N LEU A 186 -0.67 20.63 -10.33
CA LEU A 186 -1.15 21.91 -10.82
C LEU A 186 -0.29 22.43 -11.98
N TYR A 187 -0.84 23.34 -12.78
CA TYR A 187 -0.09 23.98 -13.87
C TYR A 187 1.14 24.75 -13.38
N SER A 188 1.13 25.21 -12.12
CA SER A 188 2.29 25.84 -11.46
C SER A 188 3.47 24.88 -11.28
N GLY A 189 3.24 23.57 -11.39
CA GLY A 189 4.20 22.51 -11.05
C GLY A 189 4.10 22.04 -9.59
N GLU A 190 3.27 22.68 -8.78
CA GLU A 190 2.97 22.22 -7.42
C GLU A 190 2.21 20.89 -7.46
N SER A 191 2.57 19.95 -6.58
CA SER A 191 1.97 18.62 -6.54
C SER A 191 1.51 18.21 -5.14
N ALA A 192 0.51 17.35 -5.10
CA ALA A 192 -0.02 16.71 -3.91
C ALA A 192 -0.30 15.23 -4.18
N ILE A 193 -0.38 14.43 -3.13
CA ILE A 193 -0.84 13.04 -3.19
C ILE A 193 -2.31 12.98 -2.77
N LEU A 194 -3.17 12.62 -3.72
CA LEU A 194 -4.54 12.23 -3.48
C LEU A 194 -4.59 10.77 -3.04
N MET A 195 -4.97 10.53 -1.79
CA MET A 195 -5.18 9.20 -1.23
C MET A 195 -6.68 8.87 -1.23
N ASN A 196 -7.02 7.69 -1.74
CA ASN A 196 -8.32 7.06 -1.62
C ASN A 196 -8.19 5.76 -0.80
N ALA A 197 -8.60 5.81 0.47
CA ALA A 197 -8.44 4.74 1.45
C ALA A 197 -9.77 4.48 2.18
N PRO A 198 -10.71 3.73 1.57
CA PRO A 198 -11.96 3.38 2.22
C PRO A 198 -11.71 2.65 3.55
N ALA A 199 -12.66 2.79 4.49
CA ALA A 199 -12.65 1.97 5.68
C ALA A 199 -12.69 0.48 5.30
N MET A 200 -11.77 -0.29 5.86
CA MET A 200 -11.69 -1.72 5.64
C MET A 200 -12.82 -2.40 6.41
N PRO A 201 -13.60 -3.29 5.77
CA PRO A 201 -14.57 -4.11 6.50
C PRO A 201 -13.85 -5.08 7.43
N ASP A 202 -14.48 -5.44 8.54
CA ASP A 202 -13.97 -6.45 9.46
C ASP A 202 -13.76 -7.79 8.72
N GLY A 203 -12.58 -8.38 8.91
CA GLY A 203 -12.31 -9.75 8.47
C GLY A 203 -13.11 -10.78 9.29
N PRO A 204 -13.09 -12.06 8.90
CA PRO A 204 -13.64 -13.11 9.75
C PRO A 204 -12.87 -13.18 11.08
N PRO A 205 -13.54 -13.48 12.20
CA PRO A 205 -12.87 -13.61 13.50
C PRO A 205 -11.94 -14.82 13.48
N ILE A 206 -10.72 -14.64 14.00
CA ILE A 206 -9.69 -15.69 14.03
C ILE A 206 -9.32 -16.13 15.45
N ALA A 207 -9.48 -15.26 16.45
CA ALA A 207 -9.28 -15.54 17.86
C ALA A 207 -10.12 -14.56 18.70
N ASP A 208 -10.69 -15.04 19.81
CA ASP A 208 -11.51 -14.27 20.76
C ASP A 208 -12.62 -13.41 20.13
N GLY A 209 -13.20 -13.89 19.03
CA GLY A 209 -14.25 -13.19 18.29
C GLY A 209 -13.76 -11.95 17.52
N LYS A 210 -12.44 -11.72 17.44
CA LYS A 210 -11.83 -10.58 16.75
C LYS A 210 -11.18 -10.98 15.43
N PRO A 211 -11.24 -10.12 14.39
CA PRO A 211 -10.47 -10.28 13.17
C PRO A 211 -8.97 -10.04 13.42
N TYR A 212 -8.15 -10.51 12.46
CA TYR A 212 -6.69 -10.32 12.51
C TYR A 212 -6.29 -8.85 12.67
N SER A 213 -6.94 -7.93 11.96
CA SER A 213 -6.68 -6.49 12.04
C SER A 213 -6.77 -5.96 13.47
N GLN A 214 -7.81 -6.33 14.21
CA GLN A 214 -8.02 -5.88 15.58
C GLN A 214 -7.05 -6.54 16.58
N LEU A 215 -6.71 -7.82 16.36
CA LEU A 215 -5.79 -8.57 17.24
C LEU A 215 -4.35 -8.07 17.16
N VAL A 216 -3.94 -7.56 16.00
CA VAL A 216 -2.60 -7.00 15.79
C VAL A 216 -2.64 -5.49 15.55
N HIS A 217 -3.75 -4.83 15.87
CA HIS A 217 -3.91 -3.37 15.79
C HIS A 217 -3.55 -2.74 14.43
N LEU A 218 -3.95 -3.37 13.31
CA LEU A 218 -3.83 -2.75 11.99
C LEU A 218 -4.85 -1.63 11.81
N ALA A 219 -4.45 -0.56 11.14
CA ALA A 219 -5.29 0.58 10.83
C ALA A 219 -6.39 0.21 9.82
N GLU A 220 -7.64 0.35 10.25
CA GLU A 220 -8.83 0.02 9.45
C GLU A 220 -9.38 1.22 8.68
N ASN A 221 -8.90 2.43 8.95
CA ASN A 221 -9.30 3.66 8.27
C ASN A 221 -8.14 4.69 8.28
N VAL A 222 -8.38 5.90 7.79
CA VAL A 222 -7.38 6.97 7.68
C VAL A 222 -7.08 7.70 8.99
N ILE A 223 -7.85 7.46 10.05
CA ILE A 223 -7.71 8.20 11.32
C ILE A 223 -6.32 7.99 11.95
N PRO A 224 -5.79 6.75 12.09
CA PRO A 224 -4.44 6.54 12.59
C PRO A 224 -3.37 7.21 11.73
N PHE A 225 -3.53 7.20 10.39
CA PHE A 225 -2.61 7.87 9.48
C PHE A 225 -2.55 9.38 9.77
N VAL A 226 -3.69 10.06 9.85
CA VAL A 226 -3.71 11.50 10.14
C VAL A 226 -3.15 11.79 11.52
N ALA A 227 -3.59 11.08 12.55
CA ALA A 227 -3.17 11.34 13.94
C ALA A 227 -1.65 11.14 14.15
N VAL A 228 -1.09 10.06 13.61
CA VAL A 228 0.34 9.78 13.71
C VAL A 228 1.15 10.77 12.87
N GLY A 229 0.69 11.09 11.66
CA GLY A 229 1.34 12.08 10.80
C GLY A 229 1.46 13.44 11.48
N GLU A 230 0.37 13.95 12.05
CA GLU A 230 0.38 15.20 12.83
C GLU A 230 1.38 15.15 13.99
N ALA A 231 1.33 14.08 14.80
CA ALA A 231 2.21 13.92 15.94
C ALA A 231 3.70 13.84 15.56
N LEU A 232 4.03 13.25 14.41
CA LEU A 232 5.38 13.21 13.87
C LEU A 232 5.84 14.60 13.40
N ARG A 233 4.98 15.35 12.71
CA ARG A 233 5.27 16.73 12.24
C ARG A 233 5.49 17.69 13.41
N GLU A 234 4.67 17.62 14.46
CA GLU A 234 4.84 18.40 15.70
C GLU A 234 6.21 18.16 16.37
N ARG A 235 6.81 16.98 16.15
CA ARG A 235 8.15 16.61 16.64
C ARG A 235 9.28 17.02 15.70
N GLY A 236 8.96 17.71 14.61
CA GLY A 236 9.91 18.16 13.59
C GLY A 236 10.36 17.05 12.65
N LEU A 237 9.57 15.98 12.49
CA LEU A 237 9.82 14.90 11.53
C LEU A 237 9.00 15.12 10.26
N SER A 238 9.35 14.39 9.19
CA SER A 238 8.81 14.62 7.85
C SER A 238 7.76 13.58 7.46
N ALA A 239 6.63 13.56 8.17
CA ALA A 239 5.42 12.93 7.64
C ALA A 239 4.72 13.91 6.66
N PRO A 240 3.99 13.42 5.62
CA PRO A 240 3.25 14.29 4.70
C PRO A 240 2.32 15.24 5.43
N GLU A 241 2.37 16.52 5.08
CA GLU A 241 1.35 17.50 5.52
C GLU A 241 -0.03 17.14 4.96
N LEU A 242 -1.08 17.33 5.76
CA LEU A 242 -2.47 17.17 5.35
C LEU A 242 -2.98 18.51 4.82
N TYR A 243 -3.16 18.64 3.51
CA TYR A 243 -3.78 19.83 2.90
C TYR A 243 -5.29 19.83 3.10
N ASP A 244 -5.94 18.69 2.89
CA ASP A 244 -7.38 18.52 3.13
C ASP A 244 -7.74 17.04 3.37
N GLY A 245 -8.84 16.75 4.05
CA GLY A 245 -9.31 15.39 4.27
C GLY A 245 -10.83 15.29 4.49
N ASP A 246 -11.42 14.23 3.93
CA ASP A 246 -12.71 13.67 4.33
C ASP A 246 -12.45 12.35 5.05
N LEU A 247 -12.32 12.40 6.37
CA LEU A 247 -11.94 11.23 7.18
C LEU A 247 -13.04 10.17 7.24
N ALA A 248 -14.31 10.57 7.03
CA ALA A 248 -15.44 9.65 7.04
C ALA A 248 -15.45 8.78 5.78
N GLN A 249 -15.14 9.39 4.63
CA GLN A 249 -15.06 8.68 3.35
C GLN A 249 -13.68 8.07 3.07
N GLY A 250 -12.66 8.52 3.79
CA GLY A 250 -11.28 8.06 3.64
C GLY A 250 -10.57 8.69 2.44
N PHE A 251 -10.83 9.98 2.17
CA PHE A 251 -10.11 10.75 1.16
C PHE A 251 -9.16 11.73 1.83
N LEU A 252 -7.90 11.74 1.42
CA LEU A 252 -6.91 12.71 1.90
C LEU A 252 -6.21 13.36 0.71
N LEU A 253 -5.86 14.63 0.86
CA LEU A 253 -4.97 15.35 -0.01
C LEU A 253 -3.74 15.73 0.81
N LEU A 254 -2.58 15.19 0.42
CA LEU A 254 -1.36 15.19 1.21
C LEU A 254 -0.22 15.87 0.46
N GLU A 255 0.78 16.35 1.21
CA GLU A 255 2.06 16.76 0.65
C GLU A 255 2.68 15.63 -0.19
N ASP A 256 3.20 16.01 -1.37
CA ASP A 256 4.00 15.12 -2.20
C ASP A 256 5.47 15.16 -1.76
N LEU A 257 5.90 14.11 -1.06
CA LEU A 257 7.28 13.96 -0.61
C LEU A 257 8.25 13.59 -1.76
N GLY A 258 7.76 13.38 -2.99
CA GLY A 258 8.56 13.05 -4.16
C GLY A 258 8.93 11.57 -4.27
N ASP A 259 9.82 11.25 -5.22
CA ASP A 259 10.04 9.87 -5.70
C ASP A 259 11.39 9.25 -5.27
N ARG A 260 12.21 9.95 -4.48
CA ARG A 260 13.54 9.46 -4.06
C ARG A 260 13.43 8.50 -2.86
N VAL A 261 12.63 7.44 -3.03
CA VAL A 261 12.47 6.34 -2.08
C VAL A 261 13.83 5.63 -1.88
N PHE A 262 14.16 5.27 -0.64
CA PHE A 262 15.48 4.71 -0.29
C PHE A 262 15.79 3.42 -1.07
N THR A 263 14.82 2.51 -1.26
CA THR A 263 15.06 1.25 -2.00
C THR A 263 15.56 1.47 -3.43
N PRO A 264 14.85 2.23 -4.32
CA PRO A 264 15.39 2.63 -5.62
C PRO A 264 16.67 3.46 -5.56
N ALA A 265 16.80 4.35 -4.56
CA ALA A 265 17.95 5.23 -4.40
C ALA A 265 19.26 4.44 -4.27
N TYR A 266 19.29 3.39 -3.45
CA TYR A 266 20.48 2.52 -3.33
C TYR A 266 20.89 1.91 -4.67
N SER A 267 19.92 1.47 -5.46
CA SER A 267 20.17 0.87 -6.78
C SER A 267 20.66 1.89 -7.81
N ARG A 268 20.40 3.19 -7.59
CA ARG A 268 20.85 4.30 -8.43
C ARG A 268 22.21 4.88 -7.99
N GLY A 269 22.82 4.31 -6.95
CA GLY A 269 24.18 4.66 -6.49
C GLY A 269 24.23 5.54 -5.26
N ASP A 270 23.09 5.83 -4.61
CA ASP A 270 23.11 6.54 -3.33
C ASP A 270 23.75 5.69 -2.23
N SER A 271 24.48 6.35 -1.33
CA SER A 271 25.14 5.65 -0.23
C SER A 271 24.12 5.10 0.75
N GLN A 272 23.96 3.77 0.76
CA GLN A 272 23.13 3.05 1.74
C GLN A 272 23.51 3.43 3.17
N ALA A 273 24.81 3.48 3.47
CA ALA A 273 25.31 3.85 4.79
C ALA A 273 24.93 5.29 5.19
N ALA A 274 25.03 6.25 4.27
CA ALA A 274 24.69 7.64 4.57
C ALA A 274 23.18 7.82 4.81
N LEU A 275 22.34 7.27 3.93
CA LEU A 275 20.88 7.38 4.05
C LEU A 275 20.36 6.65 5.31
N MET A 276 20.85 5.45 5.58
CA MET A 276 20.46 4.71 6.78
C MET A 276 20.92 5.39 8.07
N ARG A 277 22.08 6.06 8.08
CA ARG A 277 22.54 6.84 9.24
C ARG A 277 21.56 7.98 9.58
N GLU A 278 21.07 8.70 8.58
CA GLU A 278 20.07 9.77 8.79
C GLU A 278 18.72 9.20 9.28
N ALA A 279 18.33 8.02 8.80
CA ALA A 279 17.17 7.30 9.32
C ALA A 279 17.37 6.84 10.79
N VAL A 280 18.58 6.41 11.17
CA VAL A 280 18.90 6.12 12.58
C VAL A 280 18.78 7.38 13.45
N ASP A 281 19.18 8.55 12.94
CA ASP A 281 19.01 9.82 13.66
C ASP A 281 17.53 10.20 13.89
N VAL A 282 16.62 9.82 12.97
CA VAL A 282 15.16 9.95 13.19
C VAL A 282 14.71 9.07 14.36
N LEU A 283 15.17 7.81 14.44
CA LEU A 283 14.82 6.91 15.54
C LEU A 283 15.37 7.39 16.88
N LEU A 284 16.58 7.97 16.90
CA LEU A 284 17.14 8.63 18.08
C LEU A 284 16.26 9.81 18.53
N LYS A 285 15.78 10.63 17.59
CA LYS A 285 14.85 11.74 17.87
C LYS A 285 13.53 11.24 18.44
N LEU A 286 12.94 10.19 17.85
CA LEU A 286 11.70 9.59 18.34
C LEU A 286 11.84 9.05 19.77
N GLY A 287 12.95 8.37 20.06
CA GLY A 287 13.24 7.85 21.40
C GLY A 287 13.35 8.92 22.49
N GLN A 288 13.67 10.17 22.13
CA GLN A 288 13.71 11.30 23.06
C GLN A 288 12.34 11.98 23.27
N THR A 289 11.35 11.65 22.44
CA THR A 289 10.02 12.29 22.45
C THR A 289 8.89 11.26 22.44
N PRO A 290 8.82 10.37 23.46
CA PRO A 290 7.80 9.34 23.50
C PRO A 290 6.39 9.93 23.48
N PRO A 291 5.38 9.18 23.00
CA PRO A 291 4.00 9.62 23.04
C PRO A 291 3.51 9.70 24.49
N SER A 292 2.99 10.85 24.91
CA SER A 292 2.59 11.12 26.31
C SER A 292 1.07 11.08 26.53
N GLY A 293 0.29 10.67 25.54
CA GLY A 293 -1.17 10.65 25.59
C GLY A 293 -1.81 10.47 24.21
N PRO A 294 -3.14 10.63 24.11
CA PRO A 294 -3.86 10.58 22.85
C PRO A 294 -3.32 11.62 21.85
N LEU A 295 -3.18 11.21 20.60
CA LEU A 295 -2.69 12.03 19.50
C LEU A 295 -3.80 12.95 18.96
N PRO A 296 -3.46 14.18 18.55
CA PRO A 296 -4.44 15.12 18.02
C PRO A 296 -4.95 14.68 16.64
N ILE A 297 -6.22 14.97 16.37
CA ILE A 297 -6.81 14.84 15.02
C ILE A 297 -7.49 16.16 14.70
N PRO A 298 -7.16 16.81 13.57
CA PRO A 298 -7.84 18.02 13.14
C PRO A 298 -9.35 17.81 13.05
N GLY A 299 -10.13 18.55 13.86
CA GLY A 299 -11.60 18.50 13.84
C GLY A 299 -12.25 17.21 14.35
N GLY A 300 -11.49 16.27 14.93
CA GLY A 300 -11.99 14.97 15.39
C GLY A 300 -11.66 14.67 16.86
N PRO A 301 -12.21 13.58 17.43
CA PRO A 301 -11.76 13.08 18.73
C PRO A 301 -10.31 12.61 18.64
N PRO A 302 -9.51 12.71 19.72
CA PRO A 302 -8.12 12.30 19.70
C PRO A 302 -7.98 10.77 19.57
N TYR A 303 -6.87 10.32 18.99
CA TYR A 303 -6.58 8.91 18.74
C TYR A 303 -5.59 8.35 19.76
N THR A 304 -5.93 7.23 20.38
CA THR A 304 -5.03 6.54 21.31
C THR A 304 -4.23 5.50 20.55
N LEU A 305 -2.91 5.62 20.59
CA LEU A 305 -2.02 4.59 20.05
C LEU A 305 -2.22 3.25 20.78
N PRO A 306 -2.30 2.13 20.05
CA PRO A 306 -2.29 0.81 20.67
C PRO A 306 -0.91 0.50 21.26
N HIS A 307 -0.90 -0.37 22.26
CA HIS A 307 0.34 -0.92 22.79
C HIS A 307 0.78 -2.09 21.92
N PHE A 308 2.08 -2.15 21.62
CA PHE A 308 2.66 -3.32 20.99
C PHE A 308 3.05 -4.32 22.07
N ASP A 309 2.07 -5.09 22.52
CA ASP A 309 2.23 -6.03 23.62
C ASP A 309 2.75 -7.40 23.18
N ALA A 310 3.08 -8.24 24.16
CA ALA A 310 3.61 -9.58 23.94
C ALA A 310 2.60 -10.49 23.21
N GLU A 311 1.30 -10.25 23.37
CA GLU A 311 0.25 -11.04 22.72
C GLU A 311 0.22 -10.76 21.21
N ALA A 312 0.19 -9.48 20.82
CA ALA A 312 0.27 -9.06 19.42
C ALA A 312 1.56 -9.56 18.75
N MET A 313 2.71 -9.44 19.43
CA MET A 313 3.99 -9.95 18.93
C MET A 313 3.99 -11.48 18.76
N LEU A 314 3.34 -12.22 19.67
CA LEU A 314 3.26 -13.67 19.63
C LEU A 314 2.37 -14.15 18.46
N ILE A 315 1.23 -13.49 18.23
CA ILE A 315 0.35 -13.75 17.09
C ILE A 315 1.09 -13.52 15.78
N GLU A 316 1.86 -12.43 15.68
CA GLU A 316 2.69 -12.17 14.51
C GLU A 316 3.78 -13.25 14.31
N ALA A 317 4.42 -13.70 15.39
CA ALA A 317 5.44 -14.75 15.32
C ALA A 317 4.85 -16.11 14.93
N SER A 318 3.57 -16.38 15.24
CA SER A 318 2.88 -17.63 14.90
C SER A 318 2.71 -17.81 13.40
N LEU A 319 2.73 -16.73 12.61
CA LEU A 319 2.61 -16.80 11.15
C LEU A 319 3.64 -17.74 10.51
N LEU A 320 4.83 -17.86 11.10
CA LEU A 320 5.85 -18.78 10.62
C LEU A 320 5.38 -20.23 10.72
N ILE A 321 4.96 -20.68 11.90
CA ILE A 321 4.49 -22.06 12.08
C ILE A 321 3.14 -22.30 11.39
N ASP A 322 2.30 -21.27 11.28
CA ASP A 322 0.98 -21.40 10.66
C ASP A 322 1.05 -21.46 9.11
N TRP A 323 2.10 -20.92 8.48
CA TRP A 323 2.18 -20.83 7.01
C TRP A 323 3.43 -21.45 6.38
N LEU A 324 4.60 -21.32 7.01
CA LEU A 324 5.83 -21.89 6.47
C LEU A 324 5.96 -23.39 6.80
N TRP A 325 5.40 -23.84 7.92
CA TRP A 325 5.50 -25.23 8.37
C TRP A 325 5.02 -26.22 7.31
N ARG A 326 3.82 -26.01 6.75
CA ARG A 326 3.25 -26.87 5.71
C ARG A 326 4.15 -26.95 4.48
N ALA A 327 4.76 -25.84 4.08
CA ALA A 327 5.64 -25.80 2.93
C ALA A 327 6.93 -26.59 3.11
N VAL A 328 7.41 -26.69 4.35
CA VAL A 328 8.62 -27.44 4.71
C VAL A 328 8.31 -28.91 4.97
N HIS A 329 7.25 -29.21 5.72
CA HIS A 329 6.95 -30.56 6.23
C HIS A 329 5.87 -31.31 5.45
N GLY A 330 5.15 -30.65 4.53
CA GLY A 330 4.07 -31.23 3.74
C GLY A 330 2.78 -31.52 4.51
N ARG A 331 2.68 -31.08 5.77
CA ARG A 331 1.51 -31.25 6.65
C ARG A 331 1.32 -30.02 7.54
N GLU A 332 0.13 -29.85 8.10
CA GLU A 332 -0.11 -28.86 9.14
C GLU A 332 0.64 -29.22 10.45
N PRO A 333 1.02 -28.22 11.28
CA PRO A 333 1.61 -28.49 12.59
C PRO A 333 0.58 -29.13 13.52
N GLU A 334 1.01 -30.09 14.33
CA GLU A 334 0.19 -30.61 15.42
C GLU A 334 0.06 -29.55 16.53
N ALA A 335 -1.01 -29.64 17.33
CA ALA A 335 -1.23 -28.68 18.42
C ALA A 335 -0.05 -28.61 19.41
N ALA A 336 0.62 -29.75 19.66
CA ALA A 336 1.79 -29.81 20.53
C ALA A 336 3.02 -29.13 19.90
N GLU A 337 3.23 -29.25 18.59
CA GLU A 337 4.33 -28.59 17.88
C GLU A 337 4.13 -27.08 17.84
N ARG A 338 2.88 -26.67 17.58
CA ARG A 338 2.49 -25.27 17.62
C ARG A 338 2.70 -24.67 19.01
N GLU A 339 2.22 -25.33 20.06
CA GLU A 339 2.41 -24.83 21.42
C GLU A 339 3.88 -24.84 21.85
N ALA A 340 4.67 -25.85 21.46
CA ALA A 340 6.11 -25.88 21.76
C ALA A 340 6.83 -24.65 21.17
N TYR A 341 6.49 -24.26 19.94
CA TYR A 341 7.02 -23.05 19.32
C TYR A 341 6.60 -21.78 20.07
N LEU A 342 5.31 -21.64 20.40
CA LEU A 342 4.80 -20.45 21.10
C LEU A 342 5.35 -20.32 22.52
N ALA A 343 5.53 -21.44 23.23
CA ALA A 343 6.08 -21.47 24.58
C ALA A 343 7.53 -20.94 24.65
N LEU A 344 8.31 -21.09 23.57
CA LEU A 344 9.66 -20.50 23.48
C LEU A 344 9.61 -18.97 23.36
N TRP A 345 8.59 -18.43 22.69
CA TRP A 345 8.44 -16.99 22.47
C TRP A 345 7.90 -16.24 23.68
N ARG A 346 6.91 -16.80 24.40
CA ARG A 346 6.24 -16.12 25.52
C ARG A 346 7.20 -15.44 26.50
N PRO A 347 8.18 -16.15 27.13
CA PRO A 347 9.06 -15.52 28.11
C PRO A 347 9.98 -14.46 27.49
N LEU A 348 10.37 -14.62 26.22
CA LEU A 348 11.22 -13.66 25.51
C LEU A 348 10.46 -12.34 25.25
N LEU A 349 9.20 -12.43 24.83
CA LEU A 349 8.37 -11.27 24.53
C LEU A 349 7.90 -10.55 25.80
N GLU A 350 7.58 -11.30 26.86
CA GLU A 350 7.24 -10.73 28.18
C GLU A 350 8.40 -9.91 28.77
N GLN A 351 9.66 -10.32 28.54
CA GLN A 351 10.84 -9.61 29.02
C GLN A 351 11.22 -8.36 28.21
N ILE A 352 10.61 -8.18 27.04
CA ILE A 352 10.89 -7.04 26.14
C ILE A 352 9.77 -5.99 26.19
N ALA A 353 8.64 -6.34 26.79
CA ALA A 353 7.63 -5.36 27.18
C ALA A 353 8.33 -4.24 28.00
N PRO A 354 8.44 -3.02 27.45
CA PRO A 354 9.40 -2.06 27.96
C PRO A 354 8.90 -1.41 29.27
N GLU A 355 9.81 -1.21 30.22
CA GLU A 355 9.59 -0.31 31.37
C GLU A 355 9.50 1.16 30.90
N ASP A 356 10.08 1.50 29.76
CA ASP A 356 10.06 2.81 29.10
C ASP A 356 9.65 2.67 27.61
N PRO A 357 8.33 2.59 27.30
CA PRO A 357 7.86 2.44 25.93
C PRO A 357 7.99 3.73 25.12
N GLY A 358 8.34 3.59 23.84
CA GLY A 358 8.39 4.70 22.89
C GLY A 358 7.64 4.41 21.60
N TRP A 359 7.93 5.20 20.57
CA TRP A 359 7.35 5.02 19.24
C TRP A 359 7.82 3.70 18.61
N VAL A 360 6.87 2.94 18.08
CA VAL A 360 7.11 1.85 17.13
C VAL A 360 6.28 2.16 15.90
N LEU A 361 6.90 2.68 14.84
CA LEU A 361 6.27 2.95 13.55
C LEU A 361 5.94 1.66 12.79
N ARG A 362 6.55 0.53 13.19
CA ARG A 362 6.28 -0.85 12.75
C ARG A 362 6.83 -1.21 11.38
N ASP A 363 6.62 -0.34 10.39
CA ASP A 363 7.06 -0.51 9.01
C ASP A 363 8.14 0.51 8.61
N TYR A 364 9.07 0.75 9.55
CA TYR A 364 10.22 1.65 9.37
C TYR A 364 11.35 0.96 8.59
N HIS A 365 11.30 1.03 7.26
CA HIS A 365 12.28 0.41 6.35
C HIS A 365 12.32 1.10 4.97
N SER A 366 13.30 0.78 4.13
CA SER A 366 13.64 1.57 2.94
C SER A 366 12.53 1.84 1.91
N PRO A 367 11.52 0.99 1.69
CA PRO A 367 10.37 1.35 0.86
C PRO A 367 9.52 2.52 1.38
N ASN A 368 9.56 2.75 2.70
CA ASN A 368 8.70 3.69 3.41
C ASN A 368 9.47 4.94 3.86
N LEU A 369 10.69 5.11 3.35
CA LEU A 369 11.56 6.27 3.61
C LEU A 369 11.88 6.98 2.30
N ILE A 370 11.69 8.29 2.28
CA ILE A 370 11.99 9.16 1.12
C ILE A 370 13.10 10.13 1.48
N TRP A 371 14.09 10.28 0.59
CA TRP A 371 15.12 11.30 0.77
C TRP A 371 14.64 12.66 0.27
N LEU A 372 14.65 13.65 1.16
CA LEU A 372 14.18 15.02 0.93
C LEU A 372 15.40 15.97 0.88
N GLU A 373 15.95 16.16 -0.31
CA GLU A 373 17.20 16.92 -0.53
C GLU A 373 17.17 18.35 0.01
N ASP A 374 16.01 19.00 -0.08
CA ASP A 374 15.83 20.41 0.27
C ASP A 374 15.58 20.64 1.77
N ARG A 375 15.42 19.57 2.55
CA ARG A 375 15.23 19.65 4.02
C ARG A 375 16.57 19.52 4.76
N THR A 376 16.57 19.76 6.07
CA THR A 376 17.80 19.75 6.89
C THR A 376 17.72 18.80 8.07
N GLY A 377 18.86 18.20 8.44
CA GLY A 377 18.94 17.26 9.56
C GLY A 377 17.99 16.07 9.39
N VAL A 378 17.32 15.66 10.47
CA VAL A 378 16.35 14.55 10.49
C VAL A 378 15.15 14.77 9.56
N GLN A 379 14.88 16.02 9.15
CA GLN A 379 13.82 16.31 8.20
C GLN A 379 14.16 15.87 6.77
N ARG A 380 15.39 15.47 6.48
CA ARG A 380 15.76 14.89 5.18
C ARG A 380 15.18 13.49 4.95
N VAL A 381 14.60 12.88 5.98
CA VAL A 381 13.98 11.55 5.90
C VAL A 381 12.46 11.71 5.97
N GLY A 382 11.83 11.69 4.80
CA GLY A 382 10.39 11.58 4.63
C GLY A 382 9.90 10.22 5.11
N LEU A 383 8.79 10.20 5.84
CA LEU A 383 8.21 9.03 6.47
C LEU A 383 6.90 8.67 5.77
N LEU A 384 6.73 7.42 5.37
CA LEU A 384 5.48 6.86 4.86
C LEU A 384 5.04 5.68 5.72
N ASP A 385 3.81 5.21 5.47
CA ASP A 385 3.29 3.92 5.97
C ASP A 385 3.37 3.74 7.51
N TYR A 386 3.13 4.83 8.24
CA TYR A 386 3.22 4.89 9.71
C TYR A 386 1.86 4.75 10.42
N GLN A 387 0.78 4.44 9.69
CA GLN A 387 -0.57 4.34 10.27
C GLN A 387 -0.73 3.21 11.28
N ASP A 388 0.14 2.20 11.20
CA ASP A 388 0.13 1.02 12.08
C ASP A 388 1.05 1.23 13.31
N ALA A 389 1.42 2.49 13.57
CA ALA A 389 2.27 2.86 14.69
C ALA A 389 1.64 2.52 16.05
N MET A 390 2.51 2.16 16.98
CA MET A 390 2.17 1.68 18.32
C MET A 390 3.12 2.26 19.37
N ILE A 391 2.78 2.02 20.63
CA ILE A 391 3.62 2.27 21.81
C ILE A 391 4.32 0.96 22.19
N GLY A 392 5.66 0.91 22.12
CA GLY A 392 6.39 -0.33 22.31
C GLY A 392 7.92 -0.18 22.41
N PRO A 393 8.67 -1.28 22.24
CA PRO A 393 10.11 -1.28 22.41
C PRO A 393 10.85 -0.58 21.26
N LEU A 394 11.69 0.41 21.60
CA LEU A 394 12.43 1.25 20.64
C LEU A 394 13.34 0.48 19.67
N ALA A 395 13.79 -0.72 20.06
CA ALA A 395 14.65 -1.54 19.22
C ALA A 395 13.93 -2.12 17.98
N TYR A 396 12.58 -2.11 17.95
CA TYR A 396 11.82 -2.73 16.85
C TYR A 396 12.07 -2.05 15.50
N ASP A 397 11.94 -0.73 15.44
CA ASP A 397 12.14 0.03 14.20
C ASP A 397 13.61 0.05 13.77
N LEU A 398 14.54 0.01 14.72
CA LEU A 398 15.96 -0.13 14.40
C LEU A 398 16.24 -1.48 13.76
N ALA A 399 15.69 -2.57 14.30
CA ALA A 399 15.79 -3.89 13.67
C ALA A 399 15.08 -3.90 12.31
N SER A 400 13.97 -3.18 12.15
CA SER A 400 13.28 -3.02 10.87
C SER A 400 14.14 -2.37 9.79
N LEU A 401 14.85 -1.31 10.15
CA LEU A 401 15.73 -0.58 9.24
C LEU A 401 17.00 -1.41 8.91
N LEU A 402 17.67 -1.92 9.93
CA LEU A 402 18.99 -2.56 9.78
C LEU A 402 18.88 -4.00 9.24
N GLN A 403 17.70 -4.62 9.35
CA GLN A 403 17.41 -5.97 8.85
C GLN A 403 16.31 -5.94 7.79
N ASP A 404 16.38 -4.95 6.91
CA ASP A 404 15.36 -4.67 5.89
C ASP A 404 15.14 -5.87 4.94
N ALA A 405 13.91 -6.35 4.87
CA ALA A 405 13.55 -7.49 4.01
C ALA A 405 13.67 -7.19 2.51
N ARG A 406 13.64 -5.91 2.10
CA ARG A 406 13.61 -5.48 0.69
C ARG A 406 14.98 -5.20 0.10
N VAL A 407 15.98 -4.89 0.93
CA VAL A 407 17.36 -4.63 0.49
C VAL A 407 18.36 -5.43 1.31
N ASP A 408 19.49 -5.82 0.72
CA ASP A 408 20.54 -6.50 1.49
C ASP A 408 21.30 -5.45 2.30
N VAL A 409 21.30 -5.58 3.63
CA VAL A 409 22.06 -4.72 4.55
C VAL A 409 23.31 -5.50 4.97
N PRO A 410 24.52 -5.06 4.58
CA PRO A 410 25.74 -5.75 4.96
C PRO A 410 25.88 -5.85 6.49
N ALA A 411 26.31 -7.01 6.99
CA ALA A 411 26.45 -7.23 8.44
C ALA A 411 27.38 -6.20 9.12
N ALA A 412 28.42 -5.73 8.42
CA ALA A 412 29.30 -4.68 8.93
C ALA A 412 28.59 -3.33 9.07
N LEU A 413 27.70 -2.98 8.13
CA LEU A 413 26.94 -1.73 8.18
C LEU A 413 25.90 -1.77 9.31
N GLU A 414 25.23 -2.90 9.49
CA GLU A 414 24.31 -3.07 10.63
C GLU A 414 25.03 -2.93 11.97
N ALA A 415 26.18 -3.59 12.14
CA ALA A 415 26.97 -3.47 13.36
C ALA A 415 27.39 -2.00 13.60
N GLU A 416 27.89 -1.32 12.57
CA GLU A 416 28.28 0.10 12.64
C GLU A 416 27.11 1.00 13.08
N LEU A 417 25.92 0.82 12.49
CA LEU A 417 24.76 1.65 12.78
C LEU A 417 24.09 1.32 14.11
N LEU A 418 24.13 0.05 14.54
CA LEU A 418 23.68 -0.38 15.86
C LEU A 418 24.56 0.22 16.96
N ASP A 419 25.90 0.12 16.80
CA ASP A 419 26.86 0.73 17.72
C ASP A 419 26.68 2.25 17.77
N TYR A 420 26.46 2.89 16.62
CA TYR A 420 26.16 4.32 16.54
C TYR A 420 24.89 4.70 17.32
N TYR A 421 23.81 3.94 17.17
CA TYR A 421 22.58 4.18 17.92
C TYR A 421 22.80 4.05 19.44
N CYS A 422 23.44 2.95 19.87
CA CYS A 422 23.72 2.71 21.29
C CYS A 422 24.60 3.81 21.91
N ALA A 423 25.67 4.21 21.23
CA ALA A 423 26.55 5.29 21.71
C ALA A 423 25.81 6.62 21.87
N ARG A 424 24.92 6.96 20.93
CA ARG A 424 24.12 8.20 21.00
C ARG A 424 23.04 8.16 22.08
N ARG A 425 22.47 7.00 22.37
CA ARG A 425 21.53 6.82 23.48
C ARG A 425 22.23 6.95 24.83
N ASP A 426 23.39 6.34 24.99
CA ASP A 426 24.18 6.41 26.22
C ASP A 426 24.59 7.86 26.55
N ASP A 427 25.00 8.63 25.54
CA ASP A 427 25.33 10.06 25.70
C ASP A 427 24.11 10.92 26.12
N ALA A 428 22.92 10.57 25.63
CA ALA A 428 21.69 11.34 25.84
C ALA A 428 20.93 10.94 27.12
N GLU A 429 21.01 9.67 27.52
CA GLU A 429 20.18 9.07 28.57
C GLU A 429 21.04 8.26 29.53
N ARG A 430 21.34 8.85 30.70
CA ARG A 430 22.20 8.27 31.74
C ARG A 430 21.74 6.92 32.32
N SER A 431 20.58 6.42 31.94
CA SER A 431 20.00 5.13 32.37
C SER A 431 19.85 4.10 31.24
N PHE A 432 20.45 4.32 30.07
CA PHE A 432 20.37 3.39 28.95
C PHE A 432 21.19 2.12 29.21
N ALA A 433 20.51 0.98 29.38
CA ALA A 433 21.15 -0.33 29.55
C ALA A 433 21.45 -0.97 28.18
N THR A 434 22.65 -0.71 27.65
CA THR A 434 23.07 -1.21 26.32
C THR A 434 22.91 -2.73 26.17
N GLU A 435 23.27 -3.52 27.18
CA GLU A 435 23.13 -4.99 27.11
C GLU A 435 21.66 -5.44 27.00
N ASP A 436 20.75 -4.83 27.74
CA ASP A 436 19.32 -5.11 27.66
C ASP A 436 18.74 -4.68 26.30
N PHE A 437 19.20 -3.54 25.78
CA PHE A 437 18.81 -3.08 24.45
C PHE A 437 19.27 -4.05 23.35
N LEU A 438 20.52 -4.52 23.39
CA LEU A 438 21.05 -5.48 22.42
C LEU A 438 20.33 -6.83 22.50
N ARG A 439 19.95 -7.28 23.71
CA ARG A 439 19.08 -8.45 23.89
C ARG A 439 17.72 -8.22 23.22
N GLY A 440 17.08 -7.08 23.49
CA GLY A 440 15.81 -6.70 22.89
C GLY A 440 15.88 -6.62 21.36
N TYR A 441 16.93 -6.02 20.82
CA TYR A 441 17.20 -5.94 19.38
C TYR A 441 17.28 -7.32 18.73
N ALA A 442 18.04 -8.25 19.32
CA ALA A 442 18.17 -9.60 18.77
C ALA A 442 16.83 -10.36 18.80
N VAL A 443 16.09 -10.28 19.90
CA VAL A 443 14.79 -10.98 20.01
C VAL A 443 13.75 -10.38 19.07
N LEU A 444 13.63 -9.05 18.99
CA LEU A 444 12.69 -8.39 18.08
C LEU A 444 13.08 -8.59 16.62
N GLY A 445 14.37 -8.57 16.29
CA GLY A 445 14.86 -8.93 14.97
C GLY A 445 14.47 -10.37 14.58
N ALA A 446 14.63 -11.33 15.50
CA ALA A 446 14.18 -12.70 15.28
C ALA A 446 12.66 -12.80 15.15
N GLN A 447 11.89 -12.10 15.98
CA GLN A 447 10.42 -12.09 15.94
C GLN A 447 9.93 -11.56 14.59
N ARG A 448 10.49 -10.43 14.13
CA ARG A 448 10.15 -9.81 12.84
C ARG A 448 10.51 -10.72 11.68
N ALA A 449 11.71 -11.30 11.69
CA ALA A 449 12.12 -12.20 10.62
C ALA A 449 11.20 -13.43 10.54
N SER A 450 10.79 -13.97 11.69
CA SER A 450 9.83 -15.09 11.79
C SER A 450 8.47 -14.69 11.18
N LYS A 451 7.92 -13.56 11.63
CA LYS A 451 6.69 -12.96 11.08
C LYS A 451 6.77 -12.82 9.56
N ILE A 452 7.83 -12.21 9.04
CA ILE A 452 7.99 -11.91 7.60
C ILE A 452 8.10 -13.20 6.78
N LEU A 453 8.85 -14.21 7.23
CA LEU A 453 8.93 -15.51 6.56
C LEU A 453 7.56 -16.19 6.48
N GLY A 454 6.78 -16.14 7.56
CA GLY A 454 5.39 -16.61 7.56
C GLY A 454 4.48 -15.84 6.60
N ILE A 455 4.61 -14.50 6.56
CA ILE A 455 3.86 -13.64 5.62
C ILE A 455 4.20 -13.99 4.16
N PHE A 456 5.48 -14.17 3.82
CA PHE A 456 5.87 -14.52 2.45
C PHE A 456 5.36 -15.89 2.05
N ALA A 457 5.42 -16.88 2.96
CA ALA A 457 4.82 -18.19 2.74
C ALA A 457 3.31 -18.08 2.47
N ARG A 458 2.59 -17.32 3.31
CA ARG A 458 1.15 -17.05 3.13
C ARG A 458 0.84 -16.40 1.79
N LEU A 459 1.57 -15.34 1.44
CA LEU A 459 1.35 -14.59 0.21
C LEU A 459 1.55 -15.45 -1.04
N ALA A 460 2.52 -16.35 -1.03
CA ALA A 460 2.73 -17.28 -2.14
C ALA A 460 1.64 -18.37 -2.19
N ALA A 461 1.36 -19.02 -1.05
CA ALA A 461 0.44 -20.16 -0.99
C ALA A 461 -1.04 -19.78 -1.17
N ARG A 462 -1.48 -18.66 -0.56
CA ARG A 462 -2.88 -18.20 -0.58
C ARG A 462 -3.15 -17.20 -1.69
N ASP A 463 -2.26 -16.23 -1.87
CA ASP A 463 -2.50 -15.06 -2.72
C ASP A 463 -1.79 -15.14 -4.09
N GLY A 464 -1.06 -16.24 -4.37
CA GLY A 464 -0.33 -16.44 -5.63
C GLY A 464 0.85 -15.49 -5.85
N LYS A 465 1.22 -14.68 -4.86
CA LYS A 465 2.25 -13.63 -4.96
C LYS A 465 3.65 -14.19 -4.77
N ARG A 466 4.08 -15.09 -5.67
CA ARG A 466 5.35 -15.83 -5.57
C ARG A 466 6.62 -14.97 -5.58
N ARG A 467 6.57 -13.74 -6.13
CA ARG A 467 7.71 -12.80 -6.15
C ARG A 467 8.30 -12.49 -4.76
N TYR A 468 7.51 -12.61 -3.69
CA TYR A 468 8.01 -12.37 -2.32
C TYR A 468 8.95 -13.48 -1.82
N LEU A 469 8.92 -14.66 -2.45
CA LEU A 469 9.81 -15.76 -2.11
C LEU A 469 11.28 -15.42 -2.38
N ASP A 470 11.56 -14.53 -3.34
CA ASP A 470 12.91 -14.05 -3.66
C ASP A 470 13.58 -13.32 -2.49
N HIS A 471 12.79 -12.83 -1.52
CA HIS A 471 13.29 -12.17 -0.32
C HIS A 471 13.53 -13.11 0.85
N MET A 472 12.98 -14.34 0.85
CA MET A 472 13.09 -15.29 1.97
C MET A 472 14.54 -15.63 2.36
N PRO A 473 15.48 -15.94 1.45
CA PRO A 473 16.85 -16.27 1.85
C PRO A 473 17.52 -15.14 2.63
N ARG A 474 17.24 -13.88 2.27
CA ARG A 474 17.76 -12.70 2.98
C ARG A 474 17.22 -12.63 4.40
N VAL A 475 15.90 -12.72 4.56
CA VAL A 475 15.25 -12.65 5.88
C VAL A 475 15.72 -13.80 6.77
N ALA A 476 15.92 -14.99 6.21
CA ALA A 476 16.47 -16.13 6.93
C ALA A 476 17.90 -15.91 7.43
N ARG A 477 18.77 -15.23 6.67
CA ARG A 477 20.11 -14.84 7.15
C ARG A 477 20.05 -13.87 8.33
N TYR A 478 19.13 -12.91 8.31
CA TYR A 478 18.94 -12.01 9.45
C TYR A 478 18.43 -12.75 10.68
N LEU A 479 17.46 -13.66 10.51
CA LEU A 479 17.00 -14.56 11.57
C LEU A 479 18.17 -15.35 12.17
N GLU A 480 18.98 -16.00 11.33
CA GLU A 480 20.13 -16.78 11.77
C GLU A 480 21.12 -15.93 12.59
N ARG A 481 21.41 -14.70 12.14
CA ARG A 481 22.29 -13.80 12.89
C ARG A 481 21.70 -13.44 14.25
N ASN A 482 20.41 -13.12 14.32
CA ASN A 482 19.76 -12.83 15.60
C ASN A 482 19.81 -14.05 16.55
N LEU A 483 19.54 -15.25 16.03
CA LEU A 483 19.56 -16.50 16.79
C LEU A 483 20.93 -16.85 17.39
N HIS A 484 22.02 -16.20 16.95
CA HIS A 484 23.33 -16.34 17.59
C HIS A 484 23.42 -15.66 18.97
N HIS A 485 22.48 -14.76 19.31
CA HIS A 485 22.45 -14.13 20.62
C HIS A 485 22.15 -15.17 21.72
N PRO A 486 22.88 -15.20 22.85
CA PRO A 486 22.72 -16.24 23.88
C PRO A 486 21.29 -16.39 24.44
N ALA A 487 20.56 -15.28 24.54
CA ALA A 487 19.16 -15.28 25.00
C ALA A 487 18.21 -16.08 24.10
N LEU A 488 18.60 -16.34 22.85
CA LEU A 488 17.80 -17.05 21.85
C LEU A 488 18.26 -18.51 21.65
N SER A 489 19.08 -19.07 22.55
CA SER A 489 19.67 -20.40 22.36
C SER A 489 18.66 -21.54 22.21
N GLU A 490 17.60 -21.56 23.02
CA GLU A 490 16.52 -22.55 22.90
C GLU A 490 15.75 -22.39 21.58
N LEU A 491 15.44 -21.15 21.22
CA LEU A 491 14.80 -20.82 19.96
C LEU A 491 15.68 -21.25 18.77
N ARG A 492 16.98 -21.00 18.82
CA ARG A 492 17.96 -21.42 17.82
C ARG A 492 17.96 -22.93 17.63
N SER A 493 17.91 -23.70 18.72
CA SER A 493 17.83 -25.16 18.64
C SER A 493 16.54 -25.58 17.92
N TRP A 494 15.41 -24.99 18.29
CA TRP A 494 14.13 -25.27 17.63
C TRP A 494 14.18 -24.97 16.13
N TYR A 495 14.68 -23.79 15.72
CA TYR A 495 14.78 -23.42 14.30
C TYR A 495 15.64 -24.37 13.49
N LYS A 496 16.78 -24.81 14.06
CA LYS A 496 17.69 -25.75 13.40
C LYS A 496 17.03 -27.11 13.16
N ASP A 497 16.17 -27.55 14.07
CA ASP A 497 15.49 -28.85 13.97
C ASP A 497 14.22 -28.76 13.11
N ALA A 498 13.51 -27.63 13.17
CA ALA A 498 12.19 -27.44 12.56
C ALA A 498 12.23 -26.88 11.13
N LEU A 499 13.28 -26.16 10.73
CA LEU A 499 13.36 -25.47 9.44
C LEU A 499 14.68 -25.74 8.72
N PRO A 500 14.70 -25.64 7.37
CA PRO A 500 15.93 -25.78 6.61
C PRO A 500 16.86 -24.60 6.85
N GLU A 501 18.14 -24.78 6.50
CA GLU A 501 19.15 -23.72 6.51
C GLU A 501 18.72 -22.52 5.63
N ALA A 502 19.20 -21.33 5.96
CA ALA A 502 18.76 -20.07 5.35
C ALA A 502 18.94 -20.03 3.82
N ASP A 503 19.98 -20.70 3.30
CA ASP A 503 20.29 -20.84 1.87
C ASP A 503 19.36 -21.80 1.12
N ARG A 504 18.55 -22.58 1.85
CA ARG A 504 17.55 -23.53 1.30
C ARG A 504 16.12 -23.02 1.39
N LEU A 505 15.92 -21.75 1.77
CA LEU A 505 14.63 -21.06 1.67
C LEU A 505 14.59 -20.23 0.38
N PRO A 506 13.44 -20.17 -0.33
CA PRO A 506 12.16 -20.83 -0.04
C PRO A 506 12.23 -22.36 -0.22
N PRO A 507 11.46 -23.16 0.54
CA PRO A 507 11.39 -24.60 0.34
C PRO A 507 10.71 -24.92 -1.00
N PRO A 508 11.00 -26.08 -1.63
CA PRO A 508 10.40 -26.46 -2.92
C PRO A 508 8.87 -26.55 -2.93
N GLY A 509 8.24 -26.68 -1.75
CA GLY A 509 6.79 -26.81 -1.58
C GLY A 509 6.01 -25.49 -1.61
N LEU A 510 6.68 -24.33 -1.78
CA LEU A 510 6.07 -23.00 -1.83
C LEU A 510 5.85 -22.50 -3.25
#